data_AF-S2RNK0-F1
#
_entry.id   AF-S2RNK0-F1
#
_cell.length_a   1.000
_cell.length_b   1.000
_cell.length_c   1.000
_cell.angle_alpha   90.00
_cell.angle_beta   90.00
_cell.angle_gamma   90.00
#
_symmetry.space_group_name_H-M   'P 1'
#
loop_
_entity.id
_entity.type
_entity.pdbx_description
1 polymer ?
#
loop_
_entity_poly.entity_id
_entity_poly.type
_entity_poly.pdbx_seq_one_letter_code
_entity_poly.pdbx_strand_id
1 'polypeptide(L)'
;MVKLIVRRFVELLIATFLIATATFFMVAAVPGDALSAQTDKLPAATRAQVYQNTGLDKPVLERYGITMNNMFHGQFGESISDPSVTISSLIRDRLPASARLGIQQMLFGIPLGLLLGILAAVYKNTWLDRAVTIVALFLMSIPSLVLGLLLQSYFGGKLGWFPIIGWPSGDQTW
;
A
#
# COMPACT_ATOMS: atom_id res chain seq x y z
N MET A 1 20.51 -7.22 18.81
CA MET A 1 19.12 -7.03 18.33
C MET A 1 18.75 -5.56 18.15
N VAL A 2 18.87 -4.69 19.16
CA VAL A 2 18.50 -3.25 19.04
C VAL A 2 19.22 -2.54 17.88
N LYS A 3 20.54 -2.73 17.72
CA LYS A 3 21.31 -2.18 16.58
C LYS A 3 20.74 -2.60 15.22
N LEU A 4 20.25 -3.82 15.09
CA LEU A 4 19.64 -4.32 13.85
C LEU A 4 18.29 -3.65 13.60
N ILE A 5 17.45 -3.55 14.64
CA ILE A 5 16.13 -2.92 14.55
C ILE A 5 16.27 -1.45 14.16
N VAL A 6 17.16 -0.72 14.82
CA VAL A 6 17.46 0.69 14.48
C VAL A 6 17.96 0.80 13.05
N ARG A 7 18.90 -0.04 12.62
CA ARG A 7 19.40 -0.03 11.24
C ARG A 7 18.29 -0.26 10.22
N ARG A 8 17.43 -1.27 10.45
CA ARG A 8 16.28 -1.58 9.58
C ARG A 8 15.26 -0.45 9.55
N PHE A 9 15.01 0.20 10.69
CA PHE A 9 14.10 1.33 10.77
C PHE A 9 14.62 2.54 9.99
N VAL A 10 15.92 2.83 10.10
CA VAL A 10 16.56 3.89 9.30
C VAL A 10 16.56 3.54 7.80
N GLU A 11 16.86 2.29 7.43
CA GLU A 11 16.74 1.80 6.05
C GLU A 11 15.32 2.02 5.49
N LEU A 12 14.29 1.74 6.29
CA LEU A 12 12.88 1.94 5.92
C LEU A 12 12.54 3.41 5.72
N LEU A 13 12.98 4.30 6.63
CA LEU A 13 12.77 5.74 6.50
C LEU A 13 13.45 6.31 5.25
N ILE A 14 14.71 5.93 5.00
CA ILE A 14 15.44 6.36 3.81
C ILE A 14 14.77 5.84 2.54
N ALA A 15 14.40 4.56 2.49
CA ALA A 15 13.71 3.99 1.34
C ALA A 15 12.38 4.70 1.06
N THR A 16 11.59 4.97 2.12
CA THR A 16 10.31 5.69 2.00
C THR A 16 10.51 7.11 1.49
N PHE A 17 11.51 7.83 2.02
CA PHE A 17 11.84 9.18 1.57
C PHE A 17 12.30 9.22 0.11
N LEU A 18 13.13 8.26 -0.31
CA LEU A 18 13.58 8.13 -1.70
C LEU A 18 12.39 7.82 -2.64
N ILE A 19 11.51 6.91 -2.25
CA ILE A 19 10.30 6.58 -3.04
C ILE A 19 9.36 7.79 -3.11
N ALA A 20 9.13 8.51 -2.01
CA ALA A 20 8.30 9.71 -1.99
C ALA A 20 8.89 10.81 -2.90
N THR A 21 10.21 11.03 -2.82
CA THR A 21 10.91 11.99 -3.66
C THR A 21 10.86 11.59 -5.14
N ALA A 22 11.15 10.33 -5.46
CA ALA A 22 11.06 9.82 -6.82
C ALA A 22 9.64 9.96 -7.38
N THR A 23 8.63 9.55 -6.60
CA THR A 23 7.21 9.66 -6.98
C THR A 23 6.82 11.12 -7.23
N PHE A 24 7.25 12.05 -6.37
CA PHE A 24 6.97 13.47 -6.55
C PHE A 24 7.50 13.97 -7.90
N PHE A 25 8.78 13.70 -8.20
CA PHE A 25 9.38 14.14 -9.45
C PHE A 25 8.81 13.41 -10.68
N MET A 26 8.44 12.14 -10.54
CA MET A 26 7.72 11.42 -11.60
C MET A 26 6.39 12.11 -11.93
N VAL A 27 5.60 12.46 -10.90
CA VAL A 27 4.33 13.18 -11.08
C VAL A 27 4.57 14.59 -11.64
N ALA A 28 5.57 15.32 -11.14
CA ALA A 28 5.91 16.66 -11.62
C ALA A 28 6.44 16.67 -13.07
N ALA A 29 6.98 15.55 -13.55
CA ALA A 29 7.47 15.39 -14.92
C ALA A 29 6.37 14.99 -15.92
N VAL A 30 5.20 14.56 -15.45
CA VAL A 30 4.07 14.25 -16.34
C VAL A 30 3.61 15.55 -17.02
N PRO A 31 3.52 15.60 -18.36
CA PRO A 31 3.02 16.77 -19.06
C PRO A 31 1.54 16.99 -18.75
N GLY A 32 1.21 18.12 -18.15
CA GLY A 32 -0.13 18.49 -17.68
C GLY A 32 -0.14 18.86 -16.20
N ASP A 33 -1.33 19.16 -15.66
CA ASP A 33 -1.55 19.33 -14.23
C ASP A 33 -2.67 18.39 -13.78
N ALA A 34 -2.53 17.80 -12.59
CA ALA A 34 -3.56 16.97 -11.96
C ALA A 34 -4.90 17.70 -11.83
N LEU A 35 -4.88 19.03 -11.77
CA LEU A 35 -6.08 19.86 -11.72
C LEU A 35 -6.61 20.30 -13.08
N SER A 36 -5.90 20.10 -14.19
CA SER A 36 -6.36 20.59 -15.51
C SER A 36 -7.70 19.96 -15.88
N ALA A 37 -7.87 18.65 -15.66
CA ALA A 37 -9.12 17.94 -15.93
C ALA A 37 -10.35 18.53 -15.20
N GLN A 38 -10.16 19.15 -14.02
CA GLN A 38 -11.23 19.77 -13.23
C GLN A 38 -11.35 21.27 -13.48
N THR A 39 -10.23 21.95 -13.77
CA THR A 39 -10.15 23.40 -13.86
C THR A 39 -10.29 23.94 -15.28
N ASP A 40 -10.15 23.09 -16.32
CA ASP A 40 -10.29 23.48 -17.73
C ASP A 40 -11.70 23.99 -18.06
N LYS A 41 -12.71 23.53 -17.32
CA LYS A 41 -14.11 23.97 -17.45
C LYS A 41 -14.46 25.19 -16.59
N LEU A 42 -13.56 25.63 -15.71
CA LEU A 42 -13.79 26.75 -14.80
C LEU A 42 -13.45 28.09 -15.47
N PRO A 43 -14.12 29.19 -15.08
CA PRO A 43 -13.72 30.55 -15.46
C PRO A 43 -12.26 30.83 -15.07
N ALA A 44 -11.57 31.65 -15.88
CA ALA A 44 -10.13 31.92 -15.70
C ALA A 44 -9.78 32.49 -14.31
N ALA A 45 -10.65 33.33 -13.73
CA ALA A 45 -10.47 33.87 -12.38
C ALA A 45 -10.55 32.77 -11.29
N THR A 46 -11.51 31.85 -11.41
CA THR A 46 -11.66 30.72 -10.49
C THR A 46 -10.51 29.73 -10.62
N ARG A 47 -10.04 29.49 -11.85
CA ARG A 47 -8.86 28.66 -12.12
C ARG A 47 -7.63 29.22 -11.42
N ALA A 48 -7.33 30.52 -11.60
CA ALA A 48 -6.18 31.15 -10.95
C ALA A 48 -6.21 31.01 -9.42
N GLN A 49 -7.40 31.15 -8.81
CA GLN A 49 -7.57 30.97 -7.37
C GLN A 49 -7.29 29.54 -6.92
N VAL A 50 -7.74 28.53 -7.67
CA VAL A 50 -7.49 27.11 -7.35
C VAL A 50 -5.99 26.80 -7.41
N TYR A 51 -5.28 27.32 -8.41
CA TYR A 51 -3.84 27.10 -8.54
C TYR A 51 -3.05 27.75 -7.40
N GLN A 52 -3.44 28.94 -6.96
CA GLN A 52 -2.85 29.60 -5.78
C GLN A 52 -3.13 28.84 -4.48
N ASN A 53 -4.37 28.38 -4.28
CA ASN A 53 -4.76 27.66 -3.07
C ASN A 53 -4.07 26.30 -2.95
N THR A 54 -3.74 25.67 -4.08
CA THR A 54 -3.07 24.37 -4.14
C THR A 54 -1.54 24.49 -4.22
N GLY A 55 -1.01 25.71 -4.35
CA GLY A 55 0.43 25.98 -4.49
C GLY A 55 1.02 25.45 -5.81
N LEU A 56 0.18 25.17 -6.79
CA LEU A 56 0.57 24.68 -8.12
C LEU A 56 1.19 25.78 -8.99
N ASP A 57 1.01 27.03 -8.59
CA ASP A 57 1.65 28.23 -9.14
C ASP A 57 3.14 28.36 -8.76
N LYS A 58 3.59 27.65 -7.72
CA LYS A 58 4.96 27.74 -7.20
C LYS A 58 5.96 26.92 -8.03
N PRO A 59 7.25 27.32 -8.07
CA PRO A 59 8.32 26.52 -8.67
C PRO A 59 8.38 25.11 -8.09
N VAL A 60 8.77 24.13 -8.92
CA VAL A 60 8.78 22.69 -8.56
C VAL A 60 9.57 22.41 -7.28
N LEU A 61 10.71 23.07 -7.08
CA LEU A 61 11.54 22.91 -5.88
C LEU A 61 10.86 23.45 -4.61
N GLU A 62 10.13 24.56 -4.72
CA GLU A 62 9.37 25.11 -3.59
C GLU A 62 8.20 24.19 -3.24
N ARG A 63 7.48 23.70 -4.25
CA ARG A 63 6.42 22.69 -4.08
C ARG A 63 6.95 21.44 -3.38
N TYR A 64 8.11 20.93 -3.81
CA TYR A 64 8.75 19.79 -3.17
C TYR A 64 9.02 20.04 -1.68
N GLY A 65 9.63 21.19 -1.34
CA GLY A 65 9.92 21.56 0.04
C GLY A 65 8.66 21.63 0.91
N ILE A 66 7.60 22.27 0.42
CA ILE A 66 6.30 22.34 1.10
C ILE A 66 5.71 20.94 1.28
N THR A 67 5.68 20.13 0.21
CA THR A 67 5.13 18.77 0.27
C THR A 67 5.87 17.90 1.28
N MET A 68 7.21 17.89 1.27
CA MET A 68 7.99 17.07 2.20
C MET A 68 7.79 17.55 3.64
N ASN A 69 7.83 18.87 3.89
CA ASN A 69 7.60 19.43 5.21
C ASN A 69 6.20 19.06 5.75
N ASN A 70 5.17 19.17 4.91
CA ASN A 70 3.81 18.83 5.30
C ASN A 70 3.67 17.33 5.60
N MET A 71 4.28 16.46 4.78
CA MET A 71 4.32 15.01 5.01
C MET A 71 4.98 14.66 6.36
N PHE A 72 6.08 15.33 6.73
CA PHE A 72 6.72 15.15 8.03
C PHE A 72 5.81 15.51 9.21
N HIS A 73 4.88 16.46 9.03
CA HIS A 73 3.88 16.84 10.03
C HIS A 73 2.57 16.03 9.92
N GLY A 74 2.53 15.00 9.07
CA GLY A 74 1.33 14.18 8.84
C GLY A 74 0.24 14.86 8.00
N GLN A 75 0.57 15.96 7.34
CA GLN A 75 -0.32 16.70 6.47
C GLN A 75 -0.06 16.31 5.01
N PHE A 76 -0.89 15.42 4.47
CA PHE A 76 -0.73 14.89 3.11
C PHE A 76 -1.50 15.67 2.04
N GLY A 77 -2.27 16.68 2.45
CA GLY A 77 -3.14 17.46 1.56
C GLY A 77 -4.50 16.79 1.33
N GLU A 78 -5.22 17.30 0.33
CA GLU A 78 -6.56 16.88 -0.06
C GLU A 78 -6.52 15.98 -1.30
N SER A 79 -7.54 15.14 -1.45
CA SER A 79 -7.71 14.30 -2.62
C SER A 79 -8.04 15.16 -3.84
N ILE A 80 -7.28 14.96 -4.91
CA ILE A 80 -7.54 15.61 -6.21
C ILE A 80 -8.91 15.17 -6.76
N SER A 81 -9.28 13.89 -6.58
CA SER A 81 -10.55 13.36 -7.11
C SER A 81 -11.77 13.74 -6.25
N ASP A 82 -11.56 13.97 -4.96
CA ASP A 82 -12.62 14.32 -4.00
C ASP A 82 -12.11 15.41 -3.05
N PRO A 83 -12.38 16.69 -3.38
CA PRO A 83 -11.86 17.83 -2.60
C PRO A 83 -12.31 17.85 -1.14
N SER A 84 -13.36 17.10 -0.77
CA SER A 84 -13.86 17.04 0.60
C SER A 84 -13.06 16.08 1.50
N VAL A 85 -12.19 15.25 0.90
CA VAL A 85 -11.49 14.18 1.61
C VAL A 85 -10.02 14.54 1.78
N THR A 86 -9.59 14.67 3.04
CA THR A 86 -8.16 14.78 3.37
C THR A 86 -7.46 13.44 3.24
N ILE A 87 -6.25 13.42 2.67
CA ILE A 87 -5.48 12.17 2.53
C ILE A 87 -5.07 11.63 3.90
N SER A 88 -4.84 12.51 4.88
CA SER A 88 -4.54 12.12 6.26
C SER A 88 -5.68 11.35 6.93
N SER A 89 -6.95 11.75 6.73
CA SER A 89 -8.10 10.99 7.23
C SER A 89 -8.22 9.65 6.54
N LEU A 90 -8.02 9.60 5.21
CA LEU A 90 -8.06 8.34 4.47
C LEU A 90 -6.97 7.35 4.93
N ILE A 91 -5.74 7.83 5.16
CA ILE A 91 -4.67 7.02 5.74
C ILE A 91 -5.09 6.51 7.11
N ARG A 92 -5.62 7.38 7.98
CA ARG A 92 -6.06 7.00 9.33
C ARG A 92 -7.13 5.91 9.32
N ASP A 93 -8.06 5.96 8.37
CA ASP A 93 -9.17 5.01 8.28
C ASP A 93 -8.73 3.66 7.68
N ARG A 94 -7.76 3.67 6.74
CA ARG A 94 -7.32 2.47 6.02
C ARG A 94 -6.11 1.77 6.65
N LEU A 95 -5.24 2.52 7.32
CA LEU A 95 -4.02 2.00 7.94
C LEU A 95 -4.29 0.83 8.91
N PRO A 96 -5.31 0.86 9.79
CA PRO A 96 -5.57 -0.23 10.73
C PRO A 96 -5.89 -1.55 10.03
N ALA A 97 -6.68 -1.50 8.96
CA ALA A 97 -7.01 -2.69 8.16
C ALA A 97 -5.76 -3.29 7.51
N SER A 98 -4.93 -2.45 6.86
CA SER A 98 -3.67 -2.89 6.26
C SER A 98 -2.68 -3.44 7.29
N ALA A 99 -2.55 -2.78 8.44
CA ALA A 99 -1.69 -3.24 9.53
C ALA A 99 -2.16 -4.58 10.08
N ARG A 100 -3.47 -4.77 10.30
CA ARG A 100 -4.06 -6.03 10.77
C ARG A 100 -3.76 -7.18 9.81
N LEU A 101 -3.99 -6.98 8.50
CA LEU A 101 -3.66 -7.98 7.48
C LEU A 101 -2.17 -8.34 7.49
N GLY A 102 -1.30 -7.33 7.52
CA GLY A 102 0.16 -7.54 7.54
C GLY A 102 0.63 -8.30 8.78
N ILE A 103 0.10 -7.96 9.95
CA ILE A 103 0.43 -8.64 11.21
C ILE A 103 -0.04 -10.10 11.16
N GLN A 104 -1.27 -10.35 10.72
CA GLN A 104 -1.79 -11.72 10.59
C GLN A 104 -0.96 -12.53 9.60
N GLN A 105 -0.61 -11.96 8.45
CA GLN A 105 0.28 -12.60 7.49
C GLN A 105 1.64 -12.95 8.11
N MET A 106 2.23 -12.06 8.92
CA MET A 106 3.48 -12.36 9.62
C MET A 106 3.32 -13.47 10.65
N LEU A 107 2.25 -13.43 11.45
CA LEU A 107 1.97 -14.41 12.51
C LEU A 107 1.73 -15.82 11.97
N PHE A 108 1.11 -15.98 10.81
CA PHE A 108 0.89 -17.30 10.21
C PHE A 108 2.00 -17.68 9.23
N GLY A 109 2.40 -16.74 8.36
CA GLY A 109 3.35 -16.99 7.28
C GLY A 109 4.76 -17.30 7.76
N ILE A 110 5.26 -16.58 8.78
CA ILE A 110 6.62 -16.80 9.28
C ILE A 110 6.72 -18.17 9.97
N PRO A 111 5.86 -18.54 10.94
CA PRO A 111 5.97 -19.84 11.58
C PRO A 111 5.72 -20.99 10.61
N LEU A 112 4.70 -20.92 9.74
CA LEU A 112 4.42 -21.99 8.79
C LEU A 112 5.56 -22.14 7.77
N GLY A 113 6.05 -21.03 7.22
CA GLY A 113 7.18 -21.05 6.27
C GLY A 113 8.45 -21.61 6.91
N LEU A 114 8.73 -21.22 8.15
CA LEU A 114 9.89 -21.72 8.89
C LEU A 114 9.75 -23.21 9.21
N LEU A 115 8.58 -23.66 9.68
CA LEU A 115 8.32 -25.07 9.99
C LEU A 115 8.45 -25.95 8.75
N LEU A 116 7.81 -25.57 7.64
CA LEU A 116 7.90 -26.31 6.38
C LEU A 116 9.34 -26.30 5.82
N GLY A 117 10.05 -25.17 5.94
CA GLY A 117 11.45 -25.08 5.54
C GLY A 117 12.38 -25.95 6.38
N ILE A 118 12.19 -25.99 7.70
CA ILE A 118 12.93 -26.88 8.61
C ILE A 118 12.62 -28.34 8.28
N LEU A 119 11.35 -28.71 8.08
CA LEU A 119 10.96 -30.07 7.72
C LEU A 119 11.59 -30.53 6.41
N ALA A 120 11.58 -29.69 5.37
CA ALA A 120 12.24 -30.00 4.10
C ALA A 120 13.76 -30.17 4.26
N ALA A 121 14.40 -29.32 5.08
CA ALA A 121 15.83 -29.40 5.34
C ALA A 121 16.24 -30.64 6.15
N VAL A 122 15.47 -31.00 7.19
CA VAL A 122 15.73 -32.17 8.04
C VAL A 122 15.51 -33.47 7.27
N TYR A 123 14.44 -33.56 6.49
CA TYR A 123 14.09 -34.74 5.70
C TYR A 123 14.53 -34.59 4.23
N LYS A 124 15.72 -34.03 4.01
CA LYS A 124 16.25 -33.76 2.68
C LYS A 124 16.24 -35.00 1.79
N ASN A 125 15.88 -34.82 0.50
CA ASN A 125 15.76 -35.86 -0.53
C ASN A 125 14.68 -36.93 -0.27
N THR A 126 13.89 -36.82 0.80
CA THR A 126 12.74 -37.70 1.03
C THR A 126 11.50 -37.20 0.29
N TRP A 127 10.41 -37.97 0.36
CA TRP A 127 9.12 -37.56 -0.19
C TRP A 127 8.57 -36.28 0.47
N LEU A 128 8.90 -36.03 1.75
CA LEU A 128 8.42 -34.87 2.50
C LEU A 128 9.03 -33.57 1.96
N ASP A 129 10.35 -33.56 1.76
CA ASP A 129 11.09 -32.45 1.12
C ASP A 129 10.53 -32.15 -0.28
N ARG A 130 10.37 -33.20 -1.10
CA ARG A 130 9.80 -33.06 -2.45
C ARG A 130 8.39 -32.50 -2.41
N ALA A 131 7.53 -32.98 -1.51
CA ALA A 131 6.16 -32.51 -1.38
C ALA A 131 6.10 -31.02 -0.99
N VAL A 132 6.87 -30.61 0.04
CA VAL A 132 6.95 -29.21 0.47
C VAL A 132 7.47 -28.32 -0.66
N THR A 133 8.54 -28.74 -1.34
CA THR A 133 9.13 -27.99 -2.44
C THR A 133 8.18 -27.85 -3.63
N ILE A 134 7.48 -28.93 -4.02
CA ILE A 134 6.49 -28.89 -5.11
C ILE A 134 5.33 -27.95 -4.76
N VAL A 135 4.79 -28.05 -3.55
CA VAL A 135 3.70 -27.16 -3.11
C VAL A 135 4.15 -25.71 -3.09
N ALA A 136 5.37 -25.43 -2.59
CA ALA A 136 5.92 -24.08 -2.56
C ALA A 136 6.11 -23.51 -3.99
N LEU A 137 6.68 -24.29 -4.90
CA LEU A 137 6.85 -23.90 -6.31
C LEU A 137 5.52 -23.67 -7.01
N PHE A 138 4.53 -24.53 -6.76
CA PHE A 138 3.20 -24.39 -7.32
C PHE A 138 2.52 -23.10 -6.85
N LEU A 139 2.54 -22.82 -5.54
CA LEU A 139 1.97 -21.59 -4.97
C LEU A 139 2.70 -20.33 -5.45
N MET A 140 4.04 -20.38 -5.61
CA MET A 140 4.81 -19.25 -6.16
C MET A 140 4.54 -19.01 -7.65
N SER A 141 4.21 -20.06 -8.41
CA SER A 141 3.99 -19.96 -9.85
C SER A 141 2.62 -19.38 -10.21
N ILE A 142 1.64 -19.48 -9.30
CA ILE A 142 0.31 -18.90 -9.51
C ILE A 142 0.37 -17.40 -9.24
N PRO A 143 -0.09 -16.54 -10.17
CA PRO A 143 -0.21 -15.12 -9.90
C PRO A 143 -1.09 -14.86 -8.68
N SER A 144 -0.61 -14.05 -7.73
CA SER A 144 -1.30 -13.77 -6.48
C SER A 144 -2.73 -13.26 -6.68
N LEU A 145 -2.97 -12.47 -7.73
CA LEU A 145 -4.30 -12.01 -8.13
C LEU A 145 -5.22 -13.18 -8.48
N VAL A 146 -4.75 -14.15 -9.27
CA VAL A 146 -5.54 -15.31 -9.69
C VAL A 146 -5.88 -16.18 -8.49
N LEU A 147 -4.89 -16.46 -7.63
CA LEU A 147 -5.12 -17.22 -6.41
C LEU A 147 -6.12 -16.51 -5.49
N GLY A 148 -5.97 -15.20 -5.31
CA GLY A 148 -6.88 -14.37 -4.51
C GLY A 148 -8.32 -14.43 -5.03
N LEU A 149 -8.53 -14.26 -6.33
CA LEU A 149 -9.86 -14.34 -6.96
C LEU A 149 -10.48 -15.74 -6.86
N LEU A 150 -9.68 -16.80 -7.03
CA LEU A 150 -10.15 -18.18 -6.86
C LEU A 150 -10.58 -18.46 -5.41
N LEU A 151 -9.77 -18.05 -4.44
CA LEU A 151 -10.08 -18.18 -3.02
C LEU A 151 -11.36 -17.39 -2.68
N GLN A 152 -11.47 -16.14 -3.15
CA GLN A 152 -12.65 -15.30 -2.94
C GLN A 152 -13.92 -15.92 -3.57
N SER A 153 -13.83 -16.43 -4.81
CA SER A 153 -14.97 -17.05 -5.50
C SER A 153 -15.44 -18.32 -4.81
N TYR A 154 -14.51 -19.15 -4.32
CA TYR A 154 -14.86 -20.41 -3.68
C TYR A 154 -15.29 -20.22 -2.23
N PHE A 155 -14.46 -19.59 -1.40
CA PHE A 155 -14.71 -19.44 0.03
C PHE A 155 -15.72 -18.33 0.35
N GLY A 156 -15.67 -17.21 -0.37
CA GLY A 156 -16.64 -16.12 -0.21
C GLY A 156 -17.92 -16.35 -1.02
N GLY A 157 -17.78 -16.76 -2.27
CA GLY A 157 -18.92 -16.95 -3.19
C GLY A 157 -19.73 -18.22 -2.93
N LYS A 158 -19.10 -19.39 -3.10
CA LYS A 158 -19.82 -20.68 -3.02
C LYS A 158 -20.10 -21.13 -1.59
N LEU A 159 -19.09 -21.05 -0.71
CA LEU A 159 -19.19 -21.53 0.67
C LEU A 159 -19.80 -20.50 1.63
N GLY A 160 -19.74 -19.20 1.29
CA GLY A 160 -20.27 -18.12 2.13
C GLY A 160 -19.51 -17.94 3.46
N TRP A 161 -18.28 -18.42 3.57
CA TRP A 161 -17.49 -18.33 4.80
C TRP A 161 -16.98 -16.91 5.08
N PHE A 162 -16.80 -16.11 4.03
CA PHE A 162 -16.24 -14.76 4.12
C PHE A 162 -17.03 -13.77 3.24
N PRO A 163 -17.08 -12.49 3.62
CA PRO A 163 -17.63 -11.46 2.75
C PRO A 163 -16.77 -11.31 1.48
N ILE A 164 -17.43 -11.13 0.35
CA ILE A 164 -16.78 -11.03 -0.97
C ILE A 164 -16.30 -9.60 -1.23
N ILE A 165 -16.91 -8.59 -0.60
CA ILE A 165 -16.62 -7.18 -0.87
C ILE A 165 -16.51 -6.42 0.45
N GLY A 166 -15.54 -5.51 0.52
CA GLY A 166 -15.38 -4.56 1.61
C GLY A 166 -14.63 -5.12 2.81
N TRP A 167 -14.25 -4.21 3.71
CA TRP A 167 -13.64 -4.56 4.99
C TRP A 167 -14.76 -4.81 6.02
N PRO A 168 -14.76 -5.95 6.74
CA PRO A 168 -15.78 -6.21 7.74
C PRO A 168 -15.79 -5.11 8.81
N SER A 169 -16.98 -4.62 9.13
CA SER A 169 -17.20 -3.52 10.09
C SER A 169 -18.32 -3.91 11.06
N GLY A 170 -18.21 -3.52 12.33
CA GLY A 170 -19.19 -3.86 13.37
C GLY A 170 -19.21 -5.36 13.69
N ASP A 171 -20.40 -5.96 13.87
CA ASP A 171 -20.59 -7.36 14.27
C ASP A 171 -20.07 -8.40 13.26
N GLN A 172 -19.59 -7.95 12.09
CA GLN A 172 -18.95 -8.79 11.09
C GLN A 172 -17.41 -8.83 11.21
N THR A 173 -16.83 -8.13 12.19
CA THR A 173 -15.41 -8.29 12.51
C THR A 173 -15.23 -9.61 13.24
N TRP A 174 -14.82 -10.63 12.48
CA TRP A 174 -14.19 -11.84 13.00
C TRP A 174 -13.00 -11.52 13.91
#